data_AF-A0A6G5R6M4-F1
#
_entry.id   AF-A0A6G5R6M4-F1
#
_cell.length_a   1.000
_cell.length_b   1.000
_cell.length_c   1.000
_cell.angle_alpha   90.00
_cell.angle_beta   90.00
_cell.angle_gamma   90.00
#
_symmetry.space_group_name_H-M   'P 1'
#
loop_
_entity.id
_entity.type
_entity.pdbx_description
1 polymer ?
#
loop_
_entity_poly.entity_id
_entity_poly.type
_entity_poly.pdbx_seq_one_letter_code
_entity_poly.pdbx_strand_id
1 'polypeptide(L)'
;MAKLSETRDTQDNKDNKSNITKEAIELVITDIQKVLAGNRHDKKDYINAFNDMLGYRVNDSFEAEFGNYDIFWELEILTKFYQIDEAKDEIITAFAEFFKNIIDTKQSKTAIVIRYENYLKAIQLLEHSFYFQYDYFDNENWIIDKFDGYADHTELTKTYTQFKSMADEYFKPFKEQKERYDLLNNTQAIRTKFTDTLVLKADMYQIVGVDKNKKATLANKIYKYFNPNDKNA
;
A
#
# COMPACT_ATOMS: atom_id res chain seq x y z
N MET A 1 58.06 -12.04 12.27
CA MET A 1 56.62 -12.00 11.96
C MET A 1 56.05 -10.71 12.52
N ALA A 2 55.81 -9.70 11.68
CA ALA A 2 55.17 -8.46 12.09
C ALA A 2 53.65 -8.66 12.07
N LYS A 3 52.99 -8.42 13.21
CA LYS A 3 51.53 -8.28 13.28
C LYS A 3 51.14 -7.06 12.44
N LEU A 4 50.41 -7.30 11.35
CA LEU A 4 49.70 -6.26 10.63
C LEU A 4 48.77 -5.54 11.61
N SER A 5 48.99 -4.24 11.78
CA SER A 5 48.16 -3.38 12.61
C SER A 5 46.77 -3.27 12.01
N GLU A 6 45.76 -3.73 12.75
CA GLU A 6 44.37 -3.31 12.53
C GLU A 6 44.33 -1.78 12.64
N THR A 7 43.92 -1.13 11.56
CA THR A 7 43.62 0.31 11.54
C THR A 7 42.57 0.60 12.60
N ARG A 8 42.95 1.38 13.62
CA ARG A 8 42.04 1.91 14.62
C ARG A 8 41.09 2.89 13.96
N ASP A 9 39.83 2.49 13.79
CA ASP A 9 38.74 3.44 13.55
C ASP A 9 38.65 4.41 14.73
N THR A 10 39.04 5.67 14.53
CA THR A 10 38.98 6.74 15.53
C THR A 10 37.52 7.17 15.78
N GLN A 11 37.24 7.66 16.98
CA GLN A 11 35.92 8.18 17.38
C GLN A 11 35.40 9.25 16.38
N ASP A 12 36.29 10.14 15.94
CA ASP A 12 36.00 11.19 14.96
C ASP A 12 35.44 10.66 13.63
N ASN A 13 35.91 9.50 13.16
CA ASN A 13 35.40 8.88 11.93
C ASN A 13 33.99 8.28 12.13
N LYS A 14 33.66 7.84 13.34
CA LYS A 14 32.31 7.34 13.67
C LYS A 14 31.31 8.47 13.79
N ASP A 15 31.70 9.56 14.44
CA ASP A 15 30.84 10.73 14.62
C ASP A 15 30.53 11.41 13.29
N ASN A 16 31.52 11.50 12.39
CA ASN A 16 31.33 12.05 11.05
C ASN A 16 30.39 11.19 10.18
N LYS A 17 30.54 9.85 10.23
CA LYS A 17 29.64 8.92 9.51
C LYS A 17 28.20 8.98 10.03
N SER A 18 28.03 9.13 11.35
CA SER A 18 26.71 9.29 11.97
C SER A 18 26.01 10.57 11.49
N ASN A 19 26.74 11.67 11.39
CA ASN A 19 26.20 12.94 10.91
C ASN A 19 25.76 12.88 9.43
N ILE A 20 26.59 12.31 8.55
CA ILE A 20 26.24 12.11 7.14
C ILE A 20 24.97 11.27 6.99
N THR A 21 24.84 10.22 7.80
CA THR A 21 23.66 9.34 7.77
C THR A 21 22.41 10.09 8.23
N LYS A 22 22.53 10.91 9.29
CA LYS A 22 21.44 11.74 9.79
C LYS A 22 20.96 12.74 8.73
N GLU A 23 21.88 13.46 8.08
CA GLU A 23 21.56 14.43 7.02
C GLU A 23 20.82 13.76 5.85
N ALA A 24 21.24 12.56 5.44
CA ALA A 24 20.56 11.81 4.39
C ALA A 24 19.12 11.43 4.78
N ILE A 25 18.88 11.05 6.03
CA ILE A 25 17.53 10.76 6.56
C ILE A 25 16.68 12.04 6.61
N GLU A 26 17.26 13.18 6.99
CA GLU A 26 16.54 14.47 7.01
C GLU A 26 16.07 14.90 5.60
N LEU A 27 16.86 14.61 4.57
CA LEU A 27 16.45 14.80 3.17
C LEU A 27 15.26 13.89 2.79
N VAL A 28 15.29 12.62 3.19
CA VAL A 28 14.17 11.68 3.01
C VAL A 28 12.90 12.22 3.66
N ILE A 29 12.99 12.66 4.91
CA ILE A 29 11.86 13.22 5.67
C ILE A 29 11.28 14.43 4.95
N THR A 30 12.14 15.34 4.49
CA THR A 30 11.74 16.55 3.77
C THR A 30 10.95 16.22 2.50
N ASP A 31 11.39 15.24 1.72
CA ASP A 31 10.70 14.86 0.48
C ASP A 31 9.39 14.10 0.77
N ILE A 32 9.33 13.26 1.80
CA ILE A 32 8.08 12.66 2.28
C ILE A 32 7.09 13.77 2.67
N GLN A 33 7.52 14.76 3.46
CA GLN A 33 6.67 15.88 3.87
C GLN A 33 6.12 16.64 2.66
N LYS A 34 6.92 16.89 1.62
CA LYS A 34 6.46 17.53 0.38
C LYS A 34 5.38 16.72 -0.32
N VAL A 35 5.54 15.39 -0.43
CA VAL A 35 4.55 14.52 -1.07
C VAL A 35 3.28 14.40 -0.23
N LEU A 36 3.40 14.36 1.10
CA LEU A 36 2.26 14.36 2.01
C LEU A 36 1.52 15.71 2.04
N ALA A 37 2.21 16.82 1.74
CA ALA A 37 1.61 18.15 1.56
C ALA A 37 0.70 18.26 0.34
N GLY A 38 0.76 17.28 -0.59
CA GLY A 38 -0.02 17.24 -1.81
C GLY A 38 -1.53 17.10 -1.54
N ASN A 39 -2.29 18.05 -2.09
CA ASN A 39 -3.76 18.22 -2.10
C ASN A 39 -4.42 18.51 -0.75
N ARG A 40 -4.68 19.81 -0.52
CA ARG A 40 -5.47 20.41 0.60
C ARG A 40 -6.93 19.94 0.72
N HIS A 41 -7.33 18.89 0.01
CA HIS A 41 -8.71 18.37 -0.02
C HIS A 41 -8.91 17.15 0.88
N ASP A 42 -7.85 16.56 1.42
CA ASP A 42 -7.98 15.41 2.32
C ASP A 42 -8.42 15.86 3.72
N LYS A 43 -9.45 15.19 4.27
CA LYS A 43 -9.98 15.42 5.63
C LYS A 43 -8.98 15.11 6.75
N LYS A 44 -7.90 14.39 6.43
CA LYS A 44 -6.84 14.01 7.38
C LYS A 44 -5.55 14.74 7.02
N ASP A 45 -4.96 15.38 8.01
CA ASP A 45 -3.67 16.04 7.86
C ASP A 45 -2.54 15.01 7.99
N TYR A 46 -2.22 14.37 6.87
CA TYR A 46 -1.16 13.35 6.81
C TYR A 46 0.21 13.93 7.18
N ILE A 47 0.47 15.21 6.92
CA ILE A 47 1.73 15.84 7.32
C ILE A 47 1.81 15.91 8.83
N ASN A 48 0.76 16.37 9.51
CA ASN A 48 0.77 16.44 10.98
C ASN A 48 0.94 15.05 11.58
N ALA A 49 0.23 14.05 11.08
CA ALA A 49 0.39 12.68 11.54
C ALA A 49 1.82 12.14 11.32
N PHE A 50 2.49 12.51 10.23
CA PHE A 50 3.87 12.13 9.97
C PHE A 50 4.85 12.84 10.91
N ASN A 51 4.67 14.14 11.11
CA ASN A 51 5.49 14.94 12.02
C ASN A 51 5.32 14.45 13.47
N ASP A 52 4.09 14.18 13.91
CA ASP A 52 3.80 13.62 15.23
C ASP A 52 4.46 12.25 15.43
N MET A 53 4.43 11.40 14.39
CA MET A 53 5.08 10.09 14.42
C MET A 53 6.59 10.19 14.67
N LEU A 54 7.24 11.16 14.03
CA LEU A 54 8.67 11.39 14.18
C LEU A 54 8.99 12.17 15.47
N GLY A 55 8.00 12.72 16.15
CA GLY A 55 8.19 13.73 17.19
C GLY A 55 8.94 14.95 16.65
N TYR A 56 8.65 15.32 15.40
CA TYR A 56 9.28 16.42 14.69
C TYR A 56 8.93 17.75 15.34
N ARG A 57 9.95 18.54 15.64
CA ARG A 57 9.81 19.91 16.13
C ARG A 57 10.98 20.75 15.65
N VAL A 58 10.75 22.05 15.49
CA VAL A 58 11.80 23.01 15.21
C VAL A 58 12.15 23.67 16.54
N ASN A 59 13.41 23.60 16.96
CA ASN A 59 13.86 24.18 18.21
C ASN A 59 14.18 25.68 18.07
N ASP A 60 14.61 26.30 19.17
CA ASP A 60 14.90 27.74 19.23
C ASP A 60 16.08 28.16 18.30
N SER A 61 16.94 27.22 17.89
CA SER A 61 18.00 27.44 16.91
C SER A 61 17.56 27.21 15.45
N PHE A 62 16.26 27.03 15.19
CA PHE A 62 15.69 26.70 13.89
C PHE A 62 16.19 25.36 13.31
N GLU A 63 16.71 24.47 14.17
CA GLU A 63 17.14 23.14 13.79
C GLU A 63 16.00 22.12 13.96
N ALA A 64 15.97 21.14 13.07
CA ALA A 64 15.03 20.03 13.15
C ALA A 64 15.42 19.06 14.27
N GLU A 65 14.50 18.82 15.19
CA GLU A 65 14.61 17.79 16.22
C GLU A 65 13.59 16.68 16.00
N PHE A 66 14.02 15.44 16.24
CA PHE A 66 13.20 14.23 16.12
C PHE A 66 13.12 13.52 17.47
N GLY A 67 11.92 13.36 18.00
CA GLY A 67 11.68 12.70 19.29
C GLY A 67 11.62 11.18 19.20
N ASN A 68 11.31 10.61 18.03
CA ASN A 68 11.11 9.17 17.85
C ASN A 68 12.28 8.53 17.07
N TYR A 69 13.40 8.33 17.77
CA TYR A 69 14.62 7.76 17.18
C TYR A 69 14.44 6.34 16.63
N ASP A 70 13.52 5.55 17.20
CA ASP A 70 13.27 4.17 16.76
C ASP A 70 12.71 4.08 15.34
N ILE A 71 11.91 5.07 14.93
CA ILE A 71 11.37 5.18 13.56
C ILE A 71 12.32 5.99 12.68
N PHE A 72 12.92 7.05 13.22
CA PHE A 72 13.85 7.91 12.49
C PHE A 72 14.96 7.11 11.81
N TRP A 73 15.67 6.26 12.57
CA TRP A 73 16.79 5.49 12.01
C TRP A 73 16.35 4.42 11.01
N GLU A 74 15.11 3.96 11.07
CA GLU A 74 14.60 2.98 10.11
C GLU A 74 14.34 3.59 8.73
N LEU A 75 14.20 4.92 8.65
CA LEU A 75 14.11 5.63 7.37
C LEU A 75 15.44 5.63 6.61
N GLU A 76 16.57 5.25 7.23
CA GLU A 76 17.86 5.06 6.55
C GLU A 76 17.73 4.15 5.33
N ILE A 77 16.84 3.14 5.38
CA ILE A 77 16.62 2.22 4.26
C ILE A 77 16.21 2.94 2.96
N LEU A 78 15.49 4.07 3.07
CA LEU A 78 15.01 4.86 1.94
C LEU A 78 16.12 5.70 1.31
N THR A 79 17.12 6.10 2.10
CA THR A 79 18.28 6.88 1.59
C THR A 79 19.03 6.14 0.48
N LYS A 80 18.95 4.81 0.45
CA LYS A 80 19.63 3.98 -0.55
C LYS A 80 19.07 4.17 -1.96
N PHE A 81 17.83 4.63 -2.08
CA PHE A 81 17.18 4.93 -3.36
C PHE A 81 17.56 6.32 -3.89
N TYR A 82 18.18 7.18 -3.06
CA TYR A 82 18.57 8.54 -3.46
C TYR A 82 19.80 8.57 -4.38
N GLN A 83 20.39 7.41 -4.68
CA GLN A 83 21.48 7.29 -5.64
C GLN A 83 20.98 7.39 -7.09
N ILE A 84 19.66 7.22 -7.32
CA ILE A 84 19.03 7.16 -8.65
C ILE A 84 17.74 7.98 -8.59
N ASP A 85 17.63 9.02 -9.43
CA ASP A 85 16.50 9.97 -9.38
C ASP A 85 15.15 9.29 -9.64
N GLU A 86 15.04 8.36 -10.60
CA GLU A 86 13.78 7.64 -10.82
C GLU A 86 13.41 6.74 -9.62
N ALA A 87 14.41 6.09 -9.01
CA ALA A 87 14.20 5.21 -7.87
C ALA A 87 13.74 5.99 -6.63
N LYS A 88 14.29 7.20 -6.45
CA LYS A 88 13.90 8.14 -5.39
C LYS A 88 12.41 8.48 -5.49
N ASP A 89 11.95 8.99 -6.63
CA ASP A 89 10.58 9.48 -6.76
C ASP A 89 9.55 8.34 -6.60
N GLU A 90 9.86 7.17 -7.15
CA GLU A 90 9.02 5.99 -7.01
C GLU A 90 8.91 5.53 -5.55
N ILE A 91 10.02 5.53 -4.81
CA ILE A 91 9.99 5.02 -3.43
C ILE A 91 9.35 6.00 -2.45
N ILE A 92 9.54 7.31 -2.64
CA ILE A 92 8.87 8.32 -1.82
C ILE A 92 7.35 8.29 -2.06
N THR A 93 6.93 8.12 -3.31
CA THR A 93 5.50 7.94 -3.65
C THR A 93 4.95 6.68 -2.99
N ALA A 94 5.64 5.54 -3.11
CA ALA A 94 5.21 4.29 -2.49
C ALA A 94 5.15 4.37 -0.95
N PHE A 95 6.10 5.07 -0.32
CA PHE A 95 6.09 5.33 1.12
C PHE A 95 4.88 6.19 1.51
N ALA A 96 4.63 7.28 0.79
CA ALA A 96 3.50 8.17 1.06
C ALA A 96 2.16 7.43 0.93
N GLU A 97 1.99 6.59 -0.09
CA GLU A 97 0.80 5.75 -0.24
C GLU A 97 0.64 4.76 0.92
N PHE A 98 1.72 4.08 1.29
CA PHE A 98 1.73 3.18 2.44
C PHE A 98 1.31 3.91 3.72
N PHE A 99 1.91 5.06 4.00
CA PHE A 99 1.65 5.87 5.18
C PHE A 99 0.19 6.34 5.25
N LYS A 100 -0.34 6.87 4.14
CA LYS A 100 -1.75 7.25 4.01
C LYS A 100 -2.68 6.08 4.27
N ASN A 101 -2.39 4.92 3.68
CA ASN A 101 -3.18 3.70 3.88
C ASN A 101 -3.17 3.24 5.34
N ILE A 102 -2.02 3.31 6.04
CA ILE A 102 -1.94 2.97 7.47
C ILE A 102 -2.84 3.89 8.32
N ILE A 103 -2.80 5.20 8.08
CA ILE A 103 -3.65 6.17 8.76
C ILE A 103 -5.14 5.95 8.45
N ASP A 104 -5.43 5.48 7.25
CA ASP A 104 -6.78 5.17 6.77
C ASP A 104 -7.26 3.76 7.09
N THR A 105 -6.47 2.94 7.80
CA THR A 105 -6.89 1.57 8.16
C THR A 105 -8.17 1.55 9.00
N LYS A 106 -8.87 0.40 9.00
CA LYS A 106 -10.06 0.14 9.82
C LYS A 106 -11.24 1.08 9.50
N GLN A 107 -11.42 1.43 8.23
CA GLN A 107 -12.60 2.22 7.82
C GLN A 107 -13.90 1.44 8.10
N SER A 108 -14.92 2.17 8.54
CA SER A 108 -16.27 1.62 8.62
C SER A 108 -16.81 1.36 7.22
N LYS A 109 -17.62 0.30 7.10
CA LYS A 109 -18.24 -0.06 5.83
C LYS A 109 -19.25 1.03 5.43
N THR A 110 -19.05 1.65 4.28
CA THR A 110 -19.95 2.71 3.79
C THR A 110 -21.18 2.11 3.11
N ALA A 111 -22.24 2.91 2.96
CA ALA A 111 -23.43 2.48 2.22
C ALA A 111 -23.13 2.14 0.74
N ILE A 112 -22.11 2.77 0.14
CA ILE A 112 -21.65 2.50 -1.23
C ILE A 112 -21.05 1.09 -1.31
N VAL A 113 -20.17 0.75 -0.38
CA VAL A 113 -19.57 -0.59 -0.27
C VAL A 113 -20.65 -1.67 -0.10
N ILE A 114 -21.61 -1.43 0.81
CA ILE A 114 -22.73 -2.36 1.04
C ILE A 114 -23.58 -2.55 -0.23
N ARG A 115 -23.89 -1.45 -0.94
CA ARG A 115 -24.68 -1.53 -2.19
C ARG A 115 -23.95 -2.34 -3.26
N TYR A 116 -22.64 -2.21 -3.36
CA TYR A 116 -21.85 -3.00 -4.31
C TYR A 116 -21.81 -4.49 -3.94
N GLU A 117 -21.64 -4.83 -2.65
CA GLU A 117 -21.73 -6.22 -2.19
C GLU A 117 -23.11 -6.82 -2.48
N ASN A 118 -24.18 -6.05 -2.27
CA ASN A 118 -25.54 -6.47 -2.61
C ASN A 118 -25.73 -6.65 -4.11
N TYR A 119 -25.14 -5.77 -4.94
CA TYR A 119 -25.12 -5.93 -6.39
C TYR A 119 -24.46 -7.25 -6.81
N LEU A 120 -23.24 -7.51 -6.33
CA LEU A 120 -22.53 -8.76 -6.63
C LEU A 120 -23.34 -9.99 -6.20
N LYS A 121 -23.94 -9.94 -5.01
CA LYS A 121 -24.81 -11.01 -4.52
C LYS A 121 -26.06 -11.18 -5.41
N ALA A 122 -26.68 -10.09 -5.86
CA ALA A 122 -27.84 -10.14 -6.74
C ALA A 122 -27.49 -10.75 -8.10
N ILE A 123 -26.35 -10.36 -8.70
CA ILE A 123 -25.84 -10.96 -9.94
C ILE A 123 -25.61 -12.45 -9.75
N GLN A 124 -24.94 -12.86 -8.67
CA GLN A 124 -24.66 -14.27 -8.40
C GLN A 124 -25.94 -15.09 -8.18
N LEU A 125 -26.95 -14.52 -7.51
CA LEU A 125 -28.26 -15.16 -7.34
C LEU A 125 -29.03 -15.25 -8.66
N LEU A 126 -28.94 -14.23 -9.54
CA LEU A 126 -29.53 -14.28 -10.88
C LEU A 126 -28.85 -15.34 -11.75
N GLU A 127 -27.51 -15.37 -11.77
CA GLU A 127 -26.73 -16.41 -12.46
C GLU A 127 -27.09 -17.80 -11.96
N HIS A 128 -27.29 -17.98 -10.65
CA HIS A 128 -27.71 -19.26 -10.08
C HIS A 128 -29.16 -19.62 -10.41
N SER A 129 -30.08 -18.65 -10.39
CA SER A 129 -31.51 -18.90 -10.62
C SER A 129 -31.82 -19.25 -12.07
N PHE A 130 -31.06 -18.70 -13.01
CA PHE A 130 -31.26 -18.89 -14.45
C PHE A 130 -30.19 -19.72 -15.13
N TYR A 131 -29.17 -20.19 -14.39
CA TYR A 131 -28.05 -21.02 -14.89
C TYR A 131 -27.29 -20.41 -16.09
N PHE A 132 -26.99 -19.11 -16.08
CA PHE A 132 -26.16 -18.48 -17.12
C PHE A 132 -24.71 -19.01 -17.06
N GLN A 133 -24.35 -20.00 -17.87
CA GLN A 133 -22.96 -20.44 -18.11
C GLN A 133 -22.71 -20.54 -19.63
N TYR A 134 -21.53 -20.08 -20.06
CA TYR A 134 -20.97 -20.32 -21.40
C TYR A 134 -20.72 -21.83 -21.54
N ASP A 135 -21.29 -22.53 -22.53
CA ASP A 135 -20.79 -23.88 -22.84
C ASP A 135 -20.95 -24.36 -24.29
N TYR A 136 -19.94 -25.13 -24.69
CA TYR A 136 -19.81 -25.84 -25.95
C TYR A 136 -20.66 -27.14 -25.92
N PHE A 137 -21.79 -27.15 -26.66
CA PHE A 137 -22.51 -28.30 -27.28
C PHE A 137 -23.38 -29.32 -26.46
N ASP A 138 -24.65 -29.43 -26.90
CA ASP A 138 -25.63 -30.56 -27.11
C ASP A 138 -25.73 -31.79 -26.16
N ASN A 139 -26.90 -32.40 -25.84
CA ASN A 139 -28.31 -32.26 -26.24
C ASN A 139 -29.28 -32.96 -25.23
N GLU A 140 -30.50 -32.43 -25.10
CA GLU A 140 -31.81 -33.06 -24.79
C GLU A 140 -32.07 -33.83 -23.47
N ASN A 141 -32.58 -33.11 -22.45
CA ASN A 141 -33.99 -33.10 -21.99
C ASN A 141 -34.06 -32.44 -20.58
N TRP A 142 -35.01 -31.52 -20.34
CA TRP A 142 -35.46 -30.95 -19.02
C TRP A 142 -35.00 -29.50 -18.77
N ILE A 143 -35.59 -28.83 -17.76
CA ILE A 143 -35.28 -27.44 -17.30
C ILE A 143 -33.96 -26.96 -17.91
N ILE A 144 -34.03 -26.11 -18.96
CA ILE A 144 -32.95 -25.85 -19.94
C ILE A 144 -31.61 -26.36 -19.42
N ASP A 145 -31.35 -27.62 -19.78
CA ASP A 145 -30.18 -28.34 -19.33
C ASP A 145 -28.93 -27.56 -19.78
N LYS A 146 -27.87 -27.62 -18.98
CA LYS A 146 -26.56 -27.01 -19.28
C LYS A 146 -25.88 -27.63 -20.52
N PHE A 147 -26.60 -28.47 -21.24
CA PHE A 147 -26.16 -29.27 -22.37
C PHE A 147 -27.04 -29.03 -23.60
N ASP A 148 -27.86 -27.97 -23.68
CA ASP A 148 -28.56 -27.60 -24.91
C ASP A 148 -27.83 -26.44 -25.60
N GLY A 149 -27.21 -26.70 -26.76
CA GLY A 149 -26.33 -25.78 -27.50
C GLY A 149 -26.99 -24.48 -27.99
N TYR A 150 -28.29 -24.31 -27.78
CA TYR A 150 -29.07 -23.12 -28.13
C TYR A 150 -29.29 -22.12 -26.98
N ALA A 151 -28.90 -22.44 -25.74
CA ALA A 151 -29.14 -21.59 -24.56
C ALA A 151 -28.36 -20.24 -24.58
N ASP A 152 -27.19 -20.21 -25.22
CA ASP A 152 -26.33 -19.02 -25.34
C ASP A 152 -26.86 -17.97 -26.33
N HIS A 153 -27.88 -18.30 -27.14
CA HIS A 153 -28.48 -17.39 -28.12
C HIS A 153 -29.90 -16.96 -27.78
N THR A 154 -30.39 -17.35 -26.60
CA THR A 154 -31.70 -16.91 -26.14
C THR A 154 -31.72 -15.40 -25.92
N GLU A 155 -32.89 -14.81 -26.15
CA GLU A 155 -33.12 -13.39 -25.83
C GLU A 155 -32.87 -13.10 -24.35
N LEU A 156 -33.11 -14.10 -23.49
CA LEU A 156 -32.83 -14.02 -22.06
C LEU A 156 -31.33 -13.85 -21.77
N THR A 157 -30.47 -14.66 -22.38
CA THR A 157 -29.00 -14.57 -22.21
C THR A 157 -28.45 -13.26 -22.78
N LYS A 158 -28.95 -12.80 -23.94
CA LYS A 158 -28.58 -11.50 -24.53
C LYS A 158 -28.98 -10.33 -23.64
N THR A 159 -30.24 -10.33 -23.18
CA THR A 159 -30.77 -9.28 -22.29
C THR A 159 -30.01 -9.27 -20.98
N TYR A 160 -29.71 -10.44 -20.41
CA TYR A 160 -28.91 -10.55 -19.19
C TYR A 160 -27.49 -9.98 -19.38
N THR A 161 -26.82 -10.31 -20.49
CA THR A 161 -25.48 -9.79 -20.79
C THR A 161 -25.49 -8.27 -20.93
N GLN A 162 -26.47 -7.71 -21.64
CA GLN A 162 -26.64 -6.25 -21.76
C GLN A 162 -26.92 -5.60 -20.40
N PHE A 163 -27.83 -6.17 -19.61
CA PHE A 163 -28.13 -5.72 -18.26
C PHE A 163 -26.87 -5.71 -17.38
N LYS A 164 -26.13 -6.82 -17.35
CA LYS A 164 -24.89 -6.95 -16.56
C LYS A 164 -23.85 -5.93 -16.98
N SER A 165 -23.65 -5.73 -18.28
CA SER A 165 -22.72 -4.71 -18.80
C SER A 165 -23.08 -3.30 -18.33
N MET A 166 -24.36 -2.91 -18.43
CA MET A 166 -24.82 -1.59 -17.97
C MET A 166 -24.71 -1.45 -16.45
N ALA A 167 -25.02 -2.51 -15.71
CA ALA A 167 -24.91 -2.53 -14.26
C ALA A 167 -23.44 -2.44 -13.80
N ASP A 168 -22.52 -3.17 -14.44
CA ASP A 168 -21.08 -3.12 -14.16
C ASP A 168 -20.53 -1.70 -14.43
N GLU A 169 -20.98 -1.03 -15.49
CA GLU A 169 -20.60 0.35 -15.77
C GLU A 169 -21.10 1.32 -14.69
N TYR A 170 -22.38 1.18 -14.27
CA TYR A 170 -22.95 1.98 -13.18
C TYR A 170 -22.21 1.75 -11.85
N PHE A 171 -21.85 0.51 -11.55
CA PHE A 171 -21.20 0.13 -10.29
C PHE A 171 -19.68 0.28 -10.31
N LYS A 172 -19.05 0.64 -11.42
CA LYS A 172 -17.59 0.85 -11.53
C LYS A 172 -17.01 1.75 -10.41
N PRO A 173 -17.55 2.95 -10.11
CA PRO A 173 -17.02 3.76 -9.00
C PRO A 173 -17.28 3.13 -7.61
N PHE A 174 -18.28 2.26 -7.47
CA PHE A 174 -18.56 1.55 -6.22
C PHE A 174 -17.57 0.39 -6.02
N LYS A 175 -17.18 -0.28 -7.11
CA LYS A 175 -16.11 -1.28 -7.12
C LYS A 175 -14.80 -0.69 -6.62
N GLU A 176 -14.40 0.47 -7.13
CA GLU A 176 -13.19 1.17 -6.70
C GLU A 176 -13.22 1.48 -5.18
N GLN A 177 -14.39 1.90 -4.66
CA GLN A 177 -14.56 2.11 -3.22
C GLN A 177 -14.54 0.81 -2.41
N LYS A 178 -15.09 -0.29 -2.93
CA LYS A 178 -15.00 -1.62 -2.31
C LYS A 178 -13.55 -2.10 -2.23
N GLU A 179 -12.81 -2.00 -3.33
CA GLU A 179 -11.41 -2.38 -3.40
C GLU A 179 -10.56 -1.55 -2.44
N ARG A 180 -10.81 -0.24 -2.35
CA ARG A 180 -10.17 0.60 -1.34
C ARG A 180 -10.56 0.23 0.08
N TYR A 181 -11.84 -0.04 0.34
CA TYR A 181 -12.31 -0.51 1.66
C TYR A 181 -11.63 -1.82 2.06
N ASP A 182 -11.53 -2.80 1.15
CA ASP A 182 -10.91 -4.09 1.40
C ASP A 182 -9.41 -3.96 1.68
N LEU A 183 -8.71 -3.14 0.89
CA LEU A 183 -7.31 -2.81 1.12
C LEU A 183 -7.11 -2.22 2.52
N LEU A 184 -7.90 -1.21 2.89
CA LEU A 184 -7.80 -0.51 4.17
C LEU A 184 -8.22 -1.34 5.39
N ASN A 185 -8.96 -2.42 5.18
CA ASN A 185 -9.31 -3.39 6.22
C ASN A 185 -8.41 -4.62 6.23
N ASN A 186 -7.43 -4.69 5.33
CA ASN A 186 -6.40 -5.74 5.30
C ASN A 186 -5.02 -5.15 5.54
N THR A 187 -4.73 -4.82 6.80
CA THR A 187 -3.44 -4.21 7.19
C THR A 187 -2.24 -5.07 6.80
N GLN A 188 -2.37 -6.40 6.87
CA GLN A 188 -1.29 -7.29 6.45
C GLN A 188 -0.95 -7.09 4.97
N ALA A 189 -1.97 -6.98 4.10
CA ALA A 189 -1.77 -6.70 2.69
C ALA A 189 -1.12 -5.33 2.46
N ILE A 190 -1.48 -4.29 3.21
CA ILE A 190 -0.84 -2.96 3.13
C ILE A 190 0.66 -3.05 3.44
N ARG A 191 1.03 -3.70 4.56
CA ARG A 191 2.44 -3.87 4.97
C ARG A 191 3.24 -4.71 3.98
N THR A 192 2.66 -5.81 3.52
CA THR A 192 3.28 -6.71 2.54
C THR A 192 3.49 -5.99 1.21
N LYS A 193 2.49 -5.26 0.70
CA LYS A 193 2.61 -4.49 -0.56
C LYS A 193 3.78 -3.50 -0.49
N PHE A 194 3.88 -2.73 0.59
CA PHE A 194 4.99 -1.77 0.73
C PHE A 194 6.36 -2.47 0.83
N THR A 195 6.44 -3.55 1.60
CA THR A 195 7.67 -4.35 1.75
C THR A 195 8.11 -4.94 0.40
N ASP A 196 7.17 -5.49 -0.36
CA ASP A 196 7.45 -6.10 -1.66
C ASP A 196 7.81 -5.04 -2.71
N THR A 197 7.19 -3.85 -2.68
CA THR A 197 7.60 -2.72 -3.53
C THR A 197 9.05 -2.30 -3.24
N LEU A 198 9.44 -2.19 -1.97
CA LEU A 198 10.83 -1.90 -1.58
C LEU A 198 11.81 -2.99 -2.05
N VAL A 199 11.39 -4.26 -2.13
CA VAL A 199 12.20 -5.35 -2.69
C VAL A 199 12.31 -5.22 -4.19
N LEU A 200 11.18 -5.14 -4.88
CA LEU A 200 11.14 -5.06 -6.32
C LEU A 200 11.95 -3.88 -6.85
N LYS A 201 11.78 -2.69 -6.27
CA LYS A 201 12.52 -1.50 -6.71
C LYS A 201 14.00 -1.59 -6.42
N ALA A 202 14.40 -2.13 -5.27
CA ALA A 202 15.82 -2.35 -4.99
C ALA A 202 16.46 -3.33 -6.00
N ASP A 203 15.75 -4.40 -6.35
CA ASP A 203 16.23 -5.37 -7.33
C ASP A 203 16.33 -4.76 -8.74
N MET A 204 15.30 -4.02 -9.17
CA MET A 204 15.26 -3.34 -10.48
C MET A 204 16.42 -2.35 -10.65
N TYR A 205 16.73 -1.59 -9.60
CA TYR A 205 17.78 -0.56 -9.61
C TYR A 205 19.11 -1.05 -9.05
N GLN A 206 19.25 -2.35 -8.76
CA GLN A 206 20.48 -2.97 -8.22
C GLN A 206 20.99 -2.33 -6.92
N ILE A 207 20.09 -1.89 -6.05
CA ILE A 207 20.40 -1.19 -4.80
C ILE A 207 20.77 -2.21 -3.71
N VAL A 208 22.00 -2.09 -3.18
CA VAL A 208 22.55 -3.05 -2.20
C VAL A 208 22.07 -2.76 -0.76
N GLY A 209 21.86 -3.85 0.00
CA GLY A 209 21.55 -3.79 1.43
C GLY A 209 20.10 -3.46 1.75
N VAL A 210 19.22 -3.64 0.77
CA VAL A 210 17.77 -3.47 0.90
C VAL A 210 17.18 -4.89 0.89
N ASP A 211 17.14 -5.57 2.05
CA ASP A 211 16.65 -6.95 2.20
C ASP A 211 15.23 -7.04 2.81
N LYS A 212 14.53 -8.16 2.61
CA LYS A 212 13.13 -8.35 3.02
C LYS A 212 12.90 -8.18 4.53
N ASN A 213 13.86 -8.58 5.35
CA ASN A 213 13.70 -8.60 6.81
C ASN A 213 13.81 -7.20 7.42
N LYS A 214 14.76 -6.38 6.98
CA LYS A 214 14.89 -4.98 7.44
C LYS A 214 13.69 -4.11 7.02
N LYS A 215 13.10 -4.38 5.86
CA LYS A 215 11.94 -3.64 5.33
C LYS A 215 10.66 -3.90 6.12
N ALA A 216 10.45 -5.16 6.50
CA ALA A 216 9.32 -5.53 7.35
C ALA A 216 9.37 -4.77 8.69
N THR A 217 10.57 -4.49 9.22
CA THR A 217 10.77 -3.71 10.44
C THR A 217 10.22 -2.29 10.34
N LEU A 218 10.57 -1.54 9.28
CA LEU A 218 10.04 -0.18 9.07
C LEU A 218 8.51 -0.19 8.96
N ALA A 219 7.95 -1.08 8.13
CA ALA A 219 6.50 -1.18 7.94
C ALA A 219 5.77 -1.52 9.25
N ASN A 220 6.31 -2.44 10.04
CA ASN A 220 5.75 -2.86 11.32
C ASN A 220 5.85 -1.77 12.39
N LYS A 221 6.99 -1.07 12.47
CA LYS A 221 7.18 0.03 13.43
C LYS A 221 6.21 1.18 13.18
N ILE A 222 6.05 1.59 11.92
CA ILE A 222 5.07 2.61 11.53
C ILE A 222 3.66 2.15 11.86
N TYR A 223 3.30 0.91 11.51
CA TYR A 223 1.97 0.38 11.83
C TYR A 223 1.68 0.36 13.34
N LYS A 224 2.63 -0.14 14.14
CA LYS A 224 2.52 -0.25 15.60
C LYS A 224 2.37 1.11 16.26
N TYR A 225 2.99 2.16 15.72
CA TYR A 225 2.82 3.53 16.21
C TYR A 225 1.34 3.97 16.15
N PHE A 226 0.67 3.77 15.01
CA PHE A 226 -0.74 4.15 14.84
C PHE A 226 -1.73 3.14 15.42
N ASN A 227 -1.30 1.91 15.68
CA ASN A 227 -2.13 0.82 16.17
C ASN A 227 -1.49 0.10 17.38
N PRO A 228 -1.21 0.80 18.50
CA PRO A 228 -0.42 0.24 19.60
C PRO A 228 -1.09 -0.93 20.33
N ASN A 229 -2.42 -1.03 20.24
CA ASN A 229 -3.21 -2.07 20.89
C ASN A 229 -3.49 -3.29 19.98
N ASP A 230 -3.00 -3.29 18.73
CA ASP A 230 -3.21 -4.40 17.81
C ASP A 230 -2.22 -5.53 18.10
N LYS A 231 -2.75 -6.68 18.54
CA LYS A 231 -1.93 -7.85 18.93
C LYS A 231 -1.23 -8.52 17.74
N ASN A 232 -1.60 -8.15 16.51
CA ASN A 232 -1.03 -8.65 15.26
C ASN A 232 0.04 -7.70 14.66
N ALA A 233 0.46 -6.68 15.41
CA ALA A 233 1.51 -5.73 15.04
C ALA A 233 2.90 -6.38 14.98
#